data_AF-A0A8S7MYF4-F1
#
_entry.id   AF-A0A8S7MYF4-F1
#
_cell.length_a   1.000
_cell.length_b   1.000
_cell.length_c   1.000
_cell.angle_alpha   90.00
_cell.angle_beta   90.00
_cell.angle_gamma   90.00
#
_symmetry.space_group_name_H-M   'P 1'
#
loop_
_entity.id
_entity.type
_entity.pdbx_description
1 polymer ?
#
loop_
_entity_poly.entity_id
_entity_poly.type
_entity_poly.pdbx_seq_one_letter_code
_entity_poly.pdbx_strand_id
1 'polypeptide(L)'
;SETAAANSAKASAASQTAAKASEDAAREYASQAAEPYKYVLQPLPDVWIPFNDSLDMITGFSPSYKKIVIGDDEITMPGDKIVKFKRASKATYINKSGVLTEAAIDEPRFERDGLLIEGQRTNYMLNSESPASWGRSSNMDVPETGTDNFGFTYGKFVCNDSLIGQTSAINMASIAATKSVDVSGDNKHVTTSCRFKTELQVRLRIRFDKYDGSATTFLGDAYIDTQTLEINMTGGAASRITARVRKDEATGWIFAEATIQAIDGELKIGSQIQYSPKQSGATVSGDYIYLATPQVEDGPCVSSFIISGATAATRASDIVTVPIKNNLYNLPFTVLCEVHKNWYKTPNAAPRVFDTGGHQTGAAIILGFGRSTDYDGFPYCDIGGANRRVNENASLEKMVMGMRVKSEQSTCSVSNGHISSETKTTWSCIQNTAIIRIGGQTTAGLRHLFGHVRNFRIWHKALTDAQVGESI
;
A
#
# COMPACT_ATOMS: atom_id res chain seq x y z
N SER A 1 -23.41 18.35 71.21
CA SER A 1 -24.86 18.31 71.50
C SER A 1 -25.50 17.25 70.61
N GLU A 2 -26.51 16.52 71.12
CA GLU A 2 -27.26 15.52 70.32
C GLU A 2 -27.83 16.11 69.03
N THR A 3 -28.19 17.40 69.04
CA THR A 3 -28.67 18.15 67.88
C THR A 3 -27.64 18.19 66.73
N ALA A 4 -26.34 18.32 67.03
CA ALA A 4 -25.30 18.35 66.01
C ALA A 4 -25.07 16.97 65.37
N ALA A 5 -25.16 15.90 66.15
CA ALA A 5 -25.05 14.53 65.66
C ALA A 5 -26.26 14.15 64.79
N ALA A 6 -27.47 14.51 65.21
CA ALA A 6 -28.70 14.28 64.44
C ALA A 6 -28.70 15.04 63.11
N ASN A 7 -28.21 16.29 63.09
CA ASN A 7 -28.08 17.08 61.87
C ASN A 7 -27.02 16.49 60.92
N SER A 8 -25.90 16.00 61.46
CA SER A 8 -24.86 15.34 60.66
C SER A 8 -25.36 14.03 60.04
N ALA A 9 -26.15 13.24 60.79
CA ALA A 9 -26.76 12.02 60.27
C ALA A 9 -27.79 12.30 59.16
N LYS A 10 -28.61 13.34 59.32
CA LYS A 10 -29.57 13.77 58.28
C LYS A 10 -28.85 14.27 57.02
N ALA A 11 -27.77 15.04 57.18
CA ALA A 11 -26.96 15.51 56.06
C ALA A 11 -26.30 14.33 55.32
N SER A 12 -25.74 13.36 56.06
CA SER A 12 -25.15 12.15 55.46
C SER A 12 -26.19 11.31 54.70
N ALA A 13 -27.39 11.14 55.25
CA ALA A 13 -28.46 10.42 54.57
C ALA A 13 -28.92 11.15 53.29
N ALA A 14 -29.03 12.49 53.34
CA ALA A 14 -29.35 13.29 52.17
C ALA A 14 -28.25 13.21 51.09
N SER A 15 -26.97 13.21 51.48
CA SER A 15 -25.84 13.03 50.57
C SER A 15 -25.81 11.64 49.93
N GLN A 16 -26.15 10.58 50.68
CA GLN A 16 -26.25 9.23 50.12
C GLN A 16 -27.39 9.13 49.10
N THR A 17 -28.56 9.71 49.39
CA THR A 17 -29.69 9.74 48.45
C THR A 17 -29.35 10.54 47.19
N ALA A 18 -28.67 11.69 47.32
CA ALA A 18 -28.23 12.50 46.19
C ALA A 18 -27.17 11.79 45.33
N ALA A 19 -26.21 11.10 45.96
CA ALA A 19 -25.21 10.30 45.26
C ALA A 19 -25.86 9.14 44.51
N LYS A 20 -26.85 8.48 45.11
CA LYS A 20 -27.59 7.38 44.46
C LYS A 20 -28.40 7.87 43.26
N ALA A 21 -29.10 8.99 43.41
CA ALA A 21 -29.82 9.62 42.29
C ALA A 21 -28.88 10.03 41.14
N SER A 22 -27.68 10.53 41.46
CA SER A 22 -26.66 10.85 40.45
C SER A 22 -26.10 9.60 39.77
N GLU A 23 -25.90 8.49 40.50
CA GLU A 23 -25.45 7.22 39.94
C GLU A 23 -26.51 6.64 38.98
N ASP A 24 -27.78 6.66 39.40
CA ASP A 24 -28.88 6.13 38.62
C ASP A 24 -29.12 6.98 37.35
N ALA A 25 -29.03 8.32 37.45
CA ALA A 25 -29.08 9.21 36.30
C ALA A 25 -27.90 9.01 35.33
N ALA A 26 -26.69 8.78 35.84
CA ALA A 26 -25.52 8.48 35.01
C ALA A 26 -25.66 7.12 34.31
N ARG A 27 -26.23 6.12 34.99
CA ARG A 27 -26.51 4.80 34.43
C ARG A 27 -27.61 4.86 33.36
N GLU A 28 -28.65 5.64 33.59
CA GLU A 28 -29.72 5.86 32.62
C GLU A 28 -29.21 6.63 31.40
N TYR A 29 -28.41 7.69 31.60
CA TYR A 29 -27.75 8.41 30.51
C TYR A 29 -26.80 7.50 29.71
N ALA A 30 -26.00 6.67 30.38
CA ALA A 30 -25.14 5.69 29.71
C ALA A 30 -25.96 4.64 28.94
N SER A 31 -27.11 4.20 29.47
CA SER A 31 -28.01 3.27 28.77
C SER A 31 -28.67 3.92 27.55
N GLN A 32 -29.17 5.16 27.67
CA GLN A 32 -29.74 5.93 26.57
C GLN A 32 -28.67 6.27 25.51
N ALA A 33 -27.43 6.51 25.94
CA ALA A 33 -26.30 6.70 25.05
C ALA A 33 -25.86 5.40 24.37
N ALA A 34 -26.09 4.21 24.96
CA ALA A 34 -25.69 2.91 24.41
C ALA A 34 -26.75 2.21 23.55
N GLU A 35 -28.04 2.44 23.81
CA GLU A 35 -29.19 1.92 23.03
C GLU A 35 -29.06 2.14 21.50
N PRO A 36 -28.63 3.31 20.99
CA PRO A 36 -28.42 3.52 19.56
C PRO A 36 -27.27 2.69 18.98
N TYR A 37 -26.30 2.25 19.81
CA TYR A 37 -25.09 1.55 19.37
C TYR A 37 -25.20 0.03 19.52
N LYS A 38 -26.17 -0.48 20.28
CA LYS A 38 -26.34 -1.92 20.53
C LYS A 38 -26.53 -2.74 19.24
N TYR A 39 -27.11 -2.13 18.21
CA TYR A 39 -27.32 -2.73 16.89
C TYR A 39 -26.28 -2.32 15.83
N VAL A 40 -25.40 -1.37 16.16
CA VAL A 40 -24.34 -0.83 15.28
C VAL A 40 -22.99 -1.47 15.59
N LEU A 41 -22.73 -1.83 16.84
CA LEU A 41 -21.47 -2.46 17.24
C LEU A 41 -21.36 -3.86 16.62
N GLN A 42 -20.24 -4.13 15.94
CA GLN A 42 -19.96 -5.48 15.50
C GLN A 42 -19.69 -6.36 16.73
N PRO A 43 -20.20 -7.61 16.77
CA PRO A 43 -19.80 -8.55 17.81
C PRO A 43 -18.30 -8.86 17.71
N LEU A 44 -17.71 -9.49 18.72
CA LEU A 44 -16.32 -9.95 18.63
C LEU A 44 -16.16 -10.87 17.39
N PRO A 45 -15.16 -10.63 16.52
CA PRO A 45 -14.93 -11.50 15.37
C PRO A 45 -14.43 -12.89 15.79
N ASP A 46 -14.84 -13.91 15.06
CA ASP A 46 -14.36 -15.29 15.24
C ASP A 46 -12.90 -15.46 14.79
N VAL A 47 -12.49 -14.66 13.81
CA VAL A 47 -11.09 -14.47 13.40
C VAL A 47 -10.77 -12.99 13.37
N TRP A 48 -9.71 -12.56 14.06
CA TRP A 48 -9.31 -11.17 14.09
C TRP A 48 -7.80 -11.01 14.09
N ILE A 49 -7.30 -10.33 13.07
CA ILE A 49 -5.88 -10.07 12.84
C ILE A 49 -5.69 -8.56 12.70
N PRO A 50 -5.10 -7.89 13.71
CA PRO A 50 -4.96 -6.43 13.67
C PRO A 50 -4.05 -5.91 12.56
N PHE A 51 -2.96 -6.64 12.24
CA PHE A 51 -1.88 -6.19 11.33
C PHE A 51 -1.40 -4.75 11.59
N ASN A 52 -1.39 -4.35 12.86
CA ASN A 52 -0.89 -3.05 13.26
C ASN A 52 0.65 -3.08 13.35
N ASP A 53 1.20 -4.04 14.07
CA ASP A 53 2.64 -4.12 14.42
C ASP A 53 3.18 -5.55 14.45
N SER A 54 2.32 -6.55 14.27
CA SER A 54 2.64 -7.96 14.44
C SER A 54 1.75 -8.85 13.58
N LEU A 55 2.15 -10.12 13.46
CA LEU A 55 1.41 -11.18 12.80
C LEU A 55 0.51 -11.96 13.77
N ASP A 56 0.33 -11.45 14.99
CA ASP A 56 -0.48 -12.09 16.02
C ASP A 56 -1.98 -11.92 15.73
N MET A 57 -2.75 -12.99 15.97
CA MET A 57 -4.20 -12.99 15.88
C MET A 57 -4.79 -12.86 17.30
N ILE A 58 -5.83 -12.03 17.46
CA ILE A 58 -6.58 -11.93 18.73
C ILE A 58 -7.51 -13.14 18.87
N THR A 59 -8.30 -13.40 17.83
CA THR A 59 -9.18 -14.58 17.69
C THR A 59 -8.87 -15.34 16.41
N GLY A 60 -9.31 -16.60 16.35
CA GLY A 60 -9.00 -17.55 15.28
C GLY A 60 -7.88 -18.51 15.64
N PHE A 61 -7.40 -19.23 14.64
CA PHE A 61 -6.43 -20.31 14.78
C PHE A 61 -5.32 -20.22 13.73
N SER A 62 -4.07 -20.37 14.13
CA SER A 62 -2.98 -20.61 13.20
C SER A 62 -1.88 -21.34 13.96
N PRO A 63 -1.47 -22.55 13.54
CA PRO A 63 -0.48 -23.32 14.29
C PRO A 63 0.85 -22.60 14.25
N SER A 64 1.47 -22.41 15.40
CA SER A 64 2.79 -21.82 15.53
C SER A 64 3.59 -22.54 16.62
N TYR A 65 4.88 -22.25 16.67
CA TYR A 65 5.72 -22.71 17.74
C TYR A 65 6.50 -21.51 18.25
N LYS A 66 6.37 -21.19 19.54
CA LYS A 66 7.18 -20.17 20.19
C LYS A 66 8.47 -20.82 20.68
N LYS A 67 9.60 -20.27 20.28
CA LYS A 67 10.92 -20.65 20.77
C LYS A 67 11.22 -19.78 21.98
N ILE A 68 11.43 -20.40 23.14
CA ILE A 68 11.84 -19.74 24.37
C ILE A 68 13.25 -20.22 24.66
N VAL A 69 14.20 -19.29 24.76
CA VAL A 69 15.57 -19.59 25.16
C VAL A 69 15.69 -19.33 26.66
N ILE A 70 16.06 -20.37 27.43
CA ILE A 70 16.33 -20.27 28.87
C ILE A 70 17.76 -20.77 29.10
N GLY A 71 18.70 -19.84 29.31
CA GLY A 71 20.13 -20.20 29.33
C GLY A 71 20.58 -20.66 27.94
N ASP A 72 21.20 -21.84 27.87
CA ASP A 72 21.65 -22.47 26.62
C ASP A 72 20.58 -23.38 25.97
N ASP A 73 19.44 -23.59 26.64
CA ASP A 73 18.37 -24.48 26.17
C ASP A 73 17.33 -23.72 25.33
N GLU A 74 17.03 -24.27 24.15
CA GLU A 74 15.96 -23.79 23.28
C GLU A 74 14.70 -24.68 23.44
N ILE A 75 13.68 -24.17 24.11
CA ILE A 75 12.40 -24.86 24.27
C ILE A 75 11.44 -24.40 23.16
N THR A 76 10.99 -25.34 22.34
CA THR A 76 9.94 -25.09 21.33
C THR A 76 8.58 -25.43 21.93
N MET A 77 7.77 -24.43 22.26
CA MET A 77 6.40 -24.61 22.76
C MET A 77 5.40 -24.44 21.62
N PRO A 78 4.38 -25.32 21.48
CA PRO A 78 3.28 -25.06 20.58
C PRO A 78 2.56 -23.78 21.04
N GLY A 79 2.41 -22.84 20.12
CA GLY A 79 1.59 -21.65 20.31
C GLY A 79 0.58 -21.59 19.17
N ASP A 80 -0.61 -21.08 19.41
CA ASP A 80 -1.54 -20.81 18.31
C ASP A 80 -1.62 -19.30 18.07
N LYS A 81 -2.12 -18.91 16.89
CA LYS A 81 -2.47 -17.53 16.50
C LYS A 81 -1.34 -16.65 15.95
N ILE A 82 -0.40 -17.23 15.21
CA ILE A 82 0.58 -16.44 14.43
C ILE A 82 0.35 -16.67 12.93
N VAL A 83 0.07 -15.59 12.19
CA VAL A 83 -0.06 -15.61 10.73
C VAL A 83 1.27 -15.97 10.09
N LYS A 84 1.24 -16.75 9.00
CA LYS A 84 2.46 -17.11 8.27
C LYS A 84 2.78 -16.05 7.25
N PHE A 85 4.04 -15.62 7.26
CA PHE A 85 4.60 -14.68 6.30
C PHE A 85 5.83 -15.29 5.63
N LYS A 86 5.98 -15.08 4.33
CA LYS A 86 7.17 -15.43 3.56
C LYS A 86 7.51 -14.35 2.54
N ARG A 87 8.79 -14.03 2.43
CA ARG A 87 9.36 -13.20 1.35
C ARG A 87 10.80 -13.65 1.13
N ALA A 88 11.12 -14.09 -0.09
CA ALA A 88 12.42 -14.68 -0.44
C ALA A 88 13.57 -13.66 -0.63
N SER A 89 13.37 -12.39 -0.28
CA SER A 89 14.37 -11.34 -0.38
C SER A 89 14.27 -10.39 0.80
N LYS A 90 15.31 -9.59 1.01
CA LYS A 90 15.18 -8.35 1.79
C LYS A 90 14.25 -7.37 1.08
N ALA A 91 13.71 -6.40 1.81
CA ALA A 91 12.88 -5.34 1.25
C ALA A 91 12.90 -4.10 2.15
N THR A 92 12.75 -2.91 1.57
CA THR A 92 12.62 -1.69 2.38
C THR A 92 11.16 -1.33 2.65
N TYR A 93 10.92 -0.51 3.65
CA TYR A 93 9.63 0.12 3.95
C TYR A 93 9.86 1.37 4.79
N ILE A 94 8.81 2.17 4.94
CA ILE A 94 8.84 3.34 5.81
C ILE A 94 8.18 2.96 7.12
N ASN A 95 8.98 2.85 8.18
CA ASN A 95 8.44 2.49 9.49
C ASN A 95 7.51 3.59 10.04
N LYS A 96 6.83 3.32 11.15
CA LYS A 96 5.86 4.25 11.75
C LYS A 96 6.47 5.56 12.25
N SER A 97 7.80 5.65 12.35
CA SER A 97 8.55 6.88 12.66
C SER A 97 8.96 7.65 11.41
N GLY A 98 8.59 7.20 10.21
CA GLY A 98 8.92 7.82 8.93
C GLY A 98 10.28 7.42 8.36
N VAL A 99 11.00 6.50 9.01
CA VAL A 99 12.39 6.16 8.67
C VAL A 99 12.42 4.98 7.69
N LEU A 100 13.23 5.12 6.63
CA LEU A 100 13.56 4.04 5.71
C LEU A 100 14.22 2.90 6.47
N THR A 101 13.57 1.74 6.47
CA THR A 101 14.01 0.55 7.19
C THR A 101 14.13 -0.61 6.23
N GLU A 102 15.17 -1.44 6.40
CA GLU A 102 15.33 -2.70 5.68
C GLU A 102 14.80 -3.85 6.54
N ALA A 103 13.82 -4.59 6.01
CA ALA A 103 13.34 -5.83 6.58
C ALA A 103 14.10 -7.02 5.98
N ALA A 104 14.48 -7.97 6.83
CA ALA A 104 15.15 -9.20 6.43
C ALA A 104 14.25 -10.12 5.58
N ILE A 105 14.82 -11.22 5.10
CA ILE A 105 14.06 -12.31 4.50
C ILE A 105 13.04 -12.81 5.52
N ASP A 106 11.82 -13.08 5.06
CA ASP A 106 10.68 -13.50 5.90
C ASP A 106 10.26 -12.53 7.02
N GLU A 107 10.77 -11.29 7.02
CA GLU A 107 10.34 -10.27 7.97
C GLU A 107 9.18 -9.41 7.40
N PRO A 108 8.01 -9.37 8.05
CA PRO A 108 6.89 -8.54 7.62
C PRO A 108 7.21 -7.05 7.75
N ARG A 109 6.58 -6.22 6.90
CA ARG A 109 6.79 -4.77 6.86
C ARG A 109 5.55 -4.06 7.35
N PHE A 110 5.65 -3.35 8.48
CA PHE A 110 4.53 -2.62 9.07
C PHE A 110 4.74 -1.12 8.94
N GLU A 111 3.93 -0.48 8.11
CA GLU A 111 3.87 0.98 8.01
C GLU A 111 2.71 1.53 8.84
N ARG A 112 2.47 2.84 8.77
CA ARG A 112 1.36 3.50 9.49
C ARG A 112 -0.01 2.90 9.15
N ASP A 113 -0.20 2.45 7.91
CA ASP A 113 -1.48 1.99 7.39
C ASP A 113 -1.72 0.49 7.56
N GLY A 114 -0.73 -0.27 8.06
CA GLY A 114 -0.85 -1.69 8.38
C GLY A 114 0.29 -2.54 7.83
N LEU A 115 0.00 -3.82 7.57
CA LEU A 115 0.93 -4.73 6.92
C LEU A 115 1.06 -4.35 5.45
N LEU A 116 2.24 -3.90 5.03
CA LEU A 116 2.59 -3.65 3.63
C LEU A 116 2.71 -4.99 2.89
N ILE A 117 1.98 -5.11 1.80
CA ILE A 117 1.99 -6.26 0.90
C ILE A 117 2.22 -5.78 -0.52
N GLU A 118 3.24 -6.33 -1.15
CA GLU A 118 3.60 -6.02 -2.52
C GLU A 118 3.98 -7.27 -3.31
N GLY A 119 3.69 -7.24 -4.61
CA GLY A 119 4.19 -8.23 -5.54
C GLY A 119 5.69 -8.07 -5.82
N GLN A 120 6.25 -9.08 -6.49
CA GLN A 120 7.59 -9.02 -7.03
C GLN A 120 7.76 -7.79 -7.94
N ARG A 121 8.85 -7.04 -7.73
CA ARG A 121 9.26 -5.91 -8.59
C ARG A 121 10.77 -5.88 -8.72
N THR A 122 11.24 -5.31 -9.81
CA THR A 122 12.67 -5.12 -10.09
C THR A 122 12.95 -3.65 -10.26
N ASN A 123 13.96 -3.13 -9.54
CA ASN A 123 14.51 -1.82 -9.81
C ASN A 123 15.65 -1.93 -10.83
N TYR A 124 15.45 -1.30 -11.99
CA TYR A 124 16.40 -1.24 -13.09
C TYR A 124 17.40 -0.09 -12.96
N MET A 125 17.14 0.89 -12.08
CA MET A 125 18.16 1.86 -11.69
C MET A 125 19.27 1.14 -10.95
N LEU A 126 20.53 1.47 -11.25
CA LEU A 126 21.71 0.82 -10.66
C LEU A 126 22.34 1.71 -9.60
N ASN A 127 23.04 1.08 -8.66
CA ASN A 127 23.81 1.72 -7.60
C ASN A 127 22.94 2.68 -6.78
N SER A 128 21.76 2.22 -6.35
CA SER A 128 20.73 3.00 -5.65
C SER A 128 21.23 3.90 -4.51
N GLU A 129 22.35 3.56 -3.89
CA GLU A 129 22.94 4.30 -2.75
C GLU A 129 24.22 5.07 -3.11
N SER A 130 24.56 5.18 -4.39
CA SER A 130 25.73 5.91 -4.88
C SER A 130 25.31 6.97 -5.90
N PRO A 131 24.89 8.18 -5.45
CA PRO A 131 24.34 9.23 -6.32
C PRO A 131 25.21 9.59 -7.53
N ALA A 132 26.53 9.61 -7.36
CA ALA A 132 27.47 9.89 -8.44
C ALA A 132 27.46 8.83 -9.56
N SER A 133 26.92 7.64 -9.29
CA SER A 133 26.88 6.47 -10.19
C SER A 133 25.50 6.19 -10.79
N TRP A 134 24.53 7.10 -10.62
CA TRP A 134 23.18 6.93 -11.16
C TRP A 134 23.05 7.17 -12.68
N GLY A 135 24.16 7.23 -13.42
CA GLY A 135 24.11 7.50 -14.87
C GLY A 135 23.82 8.97 -15.20
N ARG A 136 24.38 9.89 -14.40
CA ARG A 136 24.35 11.34 -14.65
C ARG A 136 25.12 11.73 -15.90
N SER A 137 24.78 12.87 -16.50
CA SER A 137 25.61 13.47 -17.55
C SER A 137 26.94 13.96 -16.97
N SER A 138 27.99 14.01 -17.81
CA SER A 138 29.33 14.44 -17.38
C SER A 138 29.39 15.88 -16.87
N ASN A 139 28.49 16.74 -17.36
CA ASN A 139 28.35 18.15 -17.00
C ASN A 139 27.36 18.41 -15.84
N MET A 140 26.88 17.35 -15.19
CA MET A 140 26.06 17.42 -13.99
C MET A 140 26.90 16.99 -12.78
N ASP A 141 27.41 17.94 -11.99
CA ASP A 141 28.28 17.64 -10.85
C ASP A 141 27.48 17.14 -9.64
N VAL A 142 28.14 16.34 -8.79
CA VAL A 142 27.57 15.84 -7.52
C VAL A 142 28.51 16.18 -6.38
N PRO A 143 28.62 17.46 -5.99
CA PRO A 143 29.57 17.92 -4.96
C PRO A 143 29.20 17.46 -3.55
N GLU A 144 27.95 17.05 -3.32
CA GLU A 144 27.46 16.63 -2.02
C GLU A 144 26.63 15.35 -2.15
N THR A 145 26.91 14.40 -1.27
CA THR A 145 26.07 13.22 -1.03
C THR A 145 25.91 13.03 0.46
N GLY A 146 24.76 12.53 0.89
CA GLY A 146 24.49 12.29 2.30
C GLY A 146 23.30 11.37 2.51
N THR A 147 22.94 11.20 3.77
CA THR A 147 21.73 10.49 4.19
C THR A 147 20.90 11.48 5.00
N ASP A 148 19.61 11.61 4.67
CA ASP A 148 18.73 12.49 5.42
C ASP A 148 18.35 11.89 6.79
N ASN A 149 17.65 12.67 7.63
CA ASN A 149 17.24 12.26 8.98
C ASN A 149 16.31 11.03 9.00
N PHE A 150 15.81 10.60 7.85
CA PHE A 150 14.92 9.45 7.70
C PHE A 150 15.61 8.27 7.00
N GLY A 151 16.94 8.32 6.81
CA GLY A 151 17.71 7.21 6.28
C GLY A 151 17.77 7.17 4.74
N PHE A 152 17.29 8.19 4.03
CA PHE A 152 17.36 8.20 2.57
C PHE A 152 18.67 8.79 2.07
N THR A 153 19.40 8.01 1.28
CA THR A 153 20.59 8.50 0.57
C THR A 153 20.21 9.47 -0.54
N TYR A 154 20.87 10.62 -0.56
CA TYR A 154 20.66 11.68 -1.55
C TYR A 154 21.98 12.18 -2.15
N GLY A 155 21.89 12.77 -3.34
CA GLY A 155 22.95 13.58 -3.94
C GLY A 155 22.43 14.96 -4.34
N LYS A 156 23.27 15.98 -4.22
CA LYS A 156 23.02 17.32 -4.77
C LYS A 156 23.54 17.35 -6.20
N PHE A 157 22.67 17.43 -7.19
CA PHE A 157 23.03 17.48 -8.60
C PHE A 157 23.07 18.94 -9.05
N VAL A 158 24.24 19.43 -9.44
CA VAL A 158 24.50 20.83 -9.78
C VAL A 158 24.90 20.94 -11.25
N CYS A 159 24.25 21.83 -11.99
CA CYS A 159 24.67 22.13 -13.36
C CYS A 159 26.00 22.88 -13.34
N ASN A 160 27.01 22.39 -14.06
CA ASN A 160 28.28 23.09 -14.16
C ASN A 160 28.21 24.28 -15.13
N ASP A 161 29.26 25.12 -15.14
CA ASP A 161 29.26 26.36 -15.92
C ASP A 161 29.11 26.16 -17.45
N SER A 162 29.42 24.97 -17.97
CA SER A 162 29.25 24.67 -19.40
C SER A 162 27.78 24.63 -19.84
N LEU A 163 26.85 24.51 -18.88
CA LEU A 163 25.41 24.48 -19.13
C LEU A 163 24.76 25.86 -19.06
N ILE A 164 25.46 26.90 -18.59
CA ILE A 164 24.89 28.25 -18.44
C ILE A 164 24.36 28.75 -19.80
N GLY A 165 23.13 29.25 -19.81
CA GLY A 165 22.45 29.73 -21.02
C GLY A 165 21.83 28.62 -21.88
N GLN A 166 22.04 27.34 -21.56
CA GLN A 166 21.40 26.23 -22.26
C GLN A 166 19.95 26.03 -21.81
N THR A 167 19.10 25.62 -22.74
CA THR A 167 17.67 25.36 -22.49
C THR A 167 17.33 23.87 -22.35
N SER A 168 18.33 23.00 -22.54
CA SER A 168 18.16 21.54 -22.58
C SER A 168 18.13 20.90 -21.20
N ALA A 169 17.38 19.81 -21.08
CA ALA A 169 17.37 18.96 -19.88
C ALA A 169 18.58 18.02 -19.84
N ILE A 170 19.08 17.71 -18.63
CA ILE A 170 20.34 16.99 -18.40
C ILE A 170 20.13 15.86 -17.38
N ASN A 171 20.72 14.68 -17.63
CA ASN A 171 20.57 13.51 -16.77
C ASN A 171 21.17 13.72 -15.38
N MET A 172 20.36 13.49 -14.35
CA MET A 172 20.81 13.27 -12.97
C MET A 172 20.85 11.77 -12.67
N ALA A 173 19.84 11.02 -13.11
CA ALA A 173 19.80 9.58 -13.06
C ALA A 173 19.25 8.99 -14.37
N SER A 174 19.81 7.88 -14.84
CA SER A 174 19.33 7.20 -16.05
C SER A 174 19.63 5.70 -16.02
N ILE A 175 18.74 4.93 -16.64
CA ILE A 175 19.10 3.57 -17.05
C ILE A 175 19.82 3.61 -18.40
N ALA A 176 20.86 2.80 -18.54
CA ALA A 176 21.54 2.65 -19.82
C ALA A 176 20.58 2.08 -20.87
N ALA A 177 20.66 2.53 -22.12
CA ALA A 177 19.78 2.07 -23.20
C ALA A 177 19.77 0.54 -23.36
N THR A 178 20.92 -0.11 -23.22
CA THR A 178 21.06 -1.57 -23.29
C THR A 178 20.41 -2.31 -22.11
N LYS A 179 20.01 -1.58 -21.07
CA LYS A 179 19.34 -2.05 -19.86
C LYS A 179 17.90 -1.53 -19.75
N SER A 180 17.36 -0.95 -20.83
CA SER A 180 15.95 -0.59 -20.94
C SER A 180 15.04 -1.77 -20.57
N VAL A 181 13.95 -1.47 -19.90
CA VAL A 181 12.98 -2.44 -19.37
C VAL A 181 12.31 -3.17 -20.52
N ASP A 182 12.35 -4.50 -20.49
CA ASP A 182 11.65 -5.34 -21.47
C ASP A 182 10.14 -5.35 -21.17
N VAL A 183 9.35 -4.83 -22.11
CA VAL A 183 7.89 -4.75 -22.03
C VAL A 183 7.22 -5.61 -23.11
N SER A 184 7.94 -6.61 -23.65
CA SER A 184 7.39 -7.52 -24.67
C SER A 184 6.31 -8.45 -24.11
N GLY A 185 6.31 -8.73 -22.80
CA GLY A 185 5.31 -9.54 -22.10
C GLY A 185 3.95 -8.86 -21.91
N ASP A 186 3.12 -9.45 -21.05
CA ASP A 186 1.75 -8.95 -20.78
C ASP A 186 1.74 -7.58 -20.08
N ASN A 187 2.76 -7.29 -19.27
CA ASN A 187 2.93 -5.98 -18.65
C ASN A 187 3.51 -5.01 -19.68
N LYS A 188 2.80 -3.91 -19.91
CA LYS A 188 3.16 -2.87 -20.88
C LYS A 188 3.49 -1.55 -20.21
N HIS A 189 3.78 -1.54 -18.91
CA HIS A 189 3.95 -0.31 -18.15
C HIS A 189 5.34 -0.21 -17.55
N VAL A 190 5.97 0.95 -17.71
CA VAL A 190 7.20 1.28 -16.99
C VAL A 190 6.92 2.48 -16.10
N THR A 191 7.20 2.32 -14.81
CA THR A 191 7.07 3.38 -13.81
C THR A 191 8.44 3.83 -13.35
N THR A 192 8.65 5.13 -13.25
CA THR A 192 9.85 5.75 -12.71
C THR A 192 9.47 6.66 -11.57
N SER A 193 10.19 6.56 -10.45
CA SER A 193 9.95 7.36 -9.26
C SER A 193 11.23 7.86 -8.64
N CYS A 194 11.13 8.96 -7.90
CA CYS A 194 12.21 9.53 -7.12
C CYS A 194 11.67 10.48 -6.04
N ARG A 195 12.55 10.86 -5.12
CA ARG A 195 12.35 12.00 -4.22
C ARG A 195 13.28 13.11 -4.66
N PHE A 196 12.79 14.35 -4.68
CA PHE A 196 13.61 15.51 -4.99
C PHE A 196 13.31 16.69 -4.09
N LYS A 197 14.26 17.62 -3.98
CA LYS A 197 14.14 18.84 -3.19
C LYS A 197 15.02 19.95 -3.78
N THR A 198 14.50 21.17 -3.86
CA THR A 198 15.26 22.37 -4.23
C THR A 198 14.44 23.62 -3.87
N GLU A 199 15.09 24.70 -3.46
CA GLU A 199 14.44 26.01 -3.32
C GLU A 199 14.36 26.80 -4.63
N LEU A 200 15.01 26.31 -5.69
CA LEU A 200 15.07 26.99 -6.97
C LEU A 200 13.83 26.69 -7.81
N GLN A 201 13.39 27.64 -8.62
CA GLN A 201 12.37 27.41 -9.63
C GLN A 201 13.01 26.82 -10.89
N VAL A 202 13.01 25.49 -10.94
CA VAL A 202 13.51 24.67 -12.05
C VAL A 202 12.46 23.60 -12.34
N ARG A 203 12.77 22.64 -13.21
CA ARG A 203 11.86 21.52 -13.50
C ARG A 203 12.57 20.19 -13.30
N LEU A 204 11.91 19.25 -12.63
CA LEU A 204 12.26 17.85 -12.72
C LEU A 204 11.61 17.28 -13.98
N ARG A 205 12.36 16.53 -14.80
CA ARG A 205 11.82 15.85 -15.98
C ARG A 205 12.03 14.35 -15.87
N ILE A 206 10.95 13.58 -15.97
CA ILE A 206 11.02 12.13 -16.16
C ILE A 206 10.78 11.84 -17.64
N ARG A 207 11.81 11.38 -18.33
CA ARG A 207 11.82 11.11 -19.77
C ARG A 207 11.71 9.62 -20.03
N PHE A 208 10.97 9.25 -21.07
CA PHE A 208 10.87 7.90 -21.59
C PHE A 208 11.31 7.83 -23.05
N ASP A 209 12.02 6.76 -23.40
CA ASP A 209 12.40 6.43 -24.77
C ASP A 209 12.17 4.95 -25.05
N LYS A 210 12.08 4.57 -26.33
CA LYS A 210 12.20 3.18 -26.74
C LYS A 210 13.64 2.88 -27.16
N TYR A 211 14.06 1.65 -26.94
CA TYR A 211 15.34 1.13 -27.45
C TYR A 211 15.10 -0.02 -28.41
N ASP A 212 15.62 0.08 -29.63
CA ASP A 212 15.42 -0.92 -30.69
C ASP A 212 16.55 -1.97 -30.78
N GLY A 213 17.54 -1.91 -29.88
CA GLY A 213 18.75 -2.73 -29.94
C GLY A 213 19.96 -2.00 -30.53
N SER A 214 19.77 -0.80 -31.09
CA SER A 214 20.84 0.03 -31.65
C SER A 214 20.83 1.46 -31.11
N ALA A 215 19.66 2.10 -31.09
CA ALA A 215 19.49 3.49 -30.72
C ALA A 215 18.25 3.71 -29.85
N THR A 216 18.24 4.81 -29.11
CA THR A 216 17.06 5.26 -28.36
C THR A 216 16.26 6.25 -29.19
N THR A 217 14.93 6.12 -29.15
CA THR A 217 14.00 7.09 -29.74
C THR A 217 13.12 7.66 -28.65
N PHE A 218 13.12 8.99 -28.50
CA PHE A 218 12.27 9.67 -27.54
C PHE A 218 10.78 9.37 -27.78
N LEU A 219 10.06 9.06 -26.71
CA LEU A 219 8.63 8.81 -26.74
C LEU A 219 7.84 9.98 -26.14
N GLY A 220 8.19 10.35 -24.91
CA GLY A 220 7.51 11.40 -24.16
C GLY A 220 8.14 11.61 -22.80
N ASP A 221 7.63 12.58 -22.07
CA ASP A 221 8.10 12.93 -20.74
C ASP A 221 7.01 13.54 -19.87
N ALA A 222 7.31 13.64 -18.58
CA ALA A 222 6.59 14.46 -17.61
C ALA A 222 7.55 15.49 -17.01
N TYR A 223 7.25 16.78 -17.21
CA TYR A 223 7.89 17.88 -16.51
C TYR A 223 7.10 18.22 -15.25
N ILE A 224 7.80 18.49 -14.16
CA ILE A 224 7.26 18.91 -12.88
C ILE A 224 7.97 20.20 -12.50
N ASP A 225 7.23 21.30 -12.37
CA ASP A 225 7.78 22.54 -11.80
C ASP A 225 8.07 22.34 -10.30
N THR A 226 9.28 22.65 -9.86
CA THR A 226 9.73 22.33 -8.50
C THR A 226 9.08 23.20 -7.43
N GLN A 227 8.45 24.32 -7.81
CA GLN A 227 7.79 25.25 -6.88
C GLN A 227 6.27 25.12 -6.94
N THR A 228 5.67 25.11 -8.14
CA THR A 228 4.21 25.02 -8.28
C THR A 228 3.69 23.59 -8.23
N LEU A 229 4.56 22.60 -8.44
CA LEU A 229 4.22 21.18 -8.58
C LEU A 229 3.31 20.88 -9.78
N GLU A 230 3.16 21.84 -10.70
CA GLU A 230 2.41 21.63 -11.94
C GLU A 230 3.11 20.60 -12.82
N ILE A 231 2.32 19.67 -13.36
CA ILE A 231 2.79 18.58 -14.21
C ILE A 231 2.40 18.86 -15.65
N ASN A 232 3.38 18.79 -16.56
CA ASN A 232 3.17 18.92 -18.00
C ASN A 232 3.74 17.71 -18.73
N MET A 233 2.89 16.97 -19.45
CA MET A 233 3.28 15.79 -20.22
C MET A 233 3.46 16.16 -21.69
N THR A 234 4.60 15.77 -22.29
CA THR A 234 4.91 16.11 -23.69
C THR A 234 5.40 14.91 -24.50
N GLY A 235 5.58 15.13 -25.81
CA GLY A 235 6.00 14.12 -26.77
C GLY A 235 4.86 13.29 -27.37
N GLY A 236 5.19 12.41 -28.32
CA GLY A 236 4.21 11.59 -29.03
C GLY A 236 3.49 10.57 -28.14
N ALA A 237 4.06 10.25 -26.98
CA ALA A 237 3.47 9.36 -25.98
C ALA A 237 2.71 10.08 -24.85
N ALA A 238 2.55 11.41 -24.88
CA ALA A 238 2.00 12.18 -23.77
C ALA A 238 0.64 11.66 -23.26
N SER A 239 -0.27 11.25 -24.15
CA SER A 239 -1.59 10.71 -23.79
C SER A 239 -1.56 9.34 -23.10
N ARG A 240 -0.39 8.67 -23.11
CA ARG A 240 -0.14 7.35 -22.50
C ARG A 240 0.74 7.44 -21.26
N ILE A 241 1.15 8.66 -20.89
CA ILE A 241 1.92 8.94 -19.68
C ILE A 241 0.95 9.40 -18.59
N THR A 242 1.17 8.94 -17.37
CA THR A 242 0.53 9.47 -16.17
C THR A 242 1.62 9.85 -15.19
N ALA A 243 1.50 10.97 -14.50
CA ALA A 243 2.47 11.39 -13.50
C ALA A 243 1.78 12.00 -12.28
N ARG A 244 2.42 11.86 -11.12
CA ARG A 244 1.93 12.34 -9.83
C ARG A 244 3.08 12.86 -8.99
N VAL A 245 2.78 13.83 -8.14
CA VAL A 245 3.72 14.38 -7.16
C VAL A 245 3.03 14.55 -5.82
N ARG A 246 3.78 14.30 -4.74
CA ARG A 246 3.31 14.50 -3.37
C ARG A 246 4.44 15.09 -2.55
N LYS A 247 4.19 16.28 -2.00
CA LYS A 247 5.11 16.91 -1.06
C LYS A 247 4.90 16.34 0.34
N ASP A 248 6.00 15.98 0.97
CA ASP A 248 6.03 15.70 2.40
C ASP A 248 6.32 17.01 3.14
N GLU A 249 5.31 17.58 3.79
CA GLU A 249 5.44 18.86 4.48
C GLU A 249 6.37 18.80 5.69
N ALA A 250 6.59 17.62 6.29
CA ALA A 250 7.49 17.49 7.43
C ALA A 250 8.97 17.58 7.01
N THR A 251 9.30 17.05 5.82
CA THR A 251 10.70 16.95 5.36
C THR A 251 11.03 17.92 4.24
N GLY A 252 10.02 18.46 3.56
CA GLY A 252 10.14 19.28 2.37
C GLY A 252 10.59 18.51 1.12
N TRP A 253 10.73 17.19 1.20
CA TRP A 253 10.96 16.35 0.02
C TRP A 253 9.68 16.21 -0.78
N ILE A 254 9.81 16.14 -2.10
CA ILE A 254 8.71 15.88 -3.02
C ILE A 254 8.94 14.51 -3.63
N PHE A 255 7.98 13.60 -3.46
CA PHE A 255 7.94 12.34 -4.19
C PHE A 255 7.32 12.56 -5.56
N ALA A 256 7.99 12.12 -6.62
CA ALA A 256 7.48 12.12 -7.98
C ALA A 256 7.42 10.69 -8.52
N GLU A 257 6.39 10.43 -9.31
CA GLU A 257 6.29 9.23 -10.14
C GLU A 257 5.73 9.57 -11.52
N ALA A 258 6.20 8.86 -12.53
CA ALA A 258 5.60 8.86 -13.86
C ALA A 258 5.58 7.44 -14.43
N THR A 259 4.52 7.11 -15.14
CA THR A 259 4.30 5.80 -15.76
C THR A 259 3.99 5.99 -17.23
N ILE A 260 4.66 5.27 -18.12
CA ILE A 260 4.32 5.18 -19.55
C ILE A 260 3.69 3.82 -19.85
N GLN A 261 2.65 3.80 -20.68
CA GLN A 261 2.13 2.58 -21.29
C GLN A 261 2.71 2.39 -22.70
N ALA A 262 3.47 1.33 -22.88
CA ALA A 262 4.02 0.90 -24.16
C ALA A 262 2.93 0.40 -25.12
N ILE A 263 3.19 0.56 -26.42
CA ILE A 263 2.35 0.04 -27.51
C ILE A 263 3.12 -0.99 -28.36
N ASP A 264 2.43 -1.62 -29.29
CA ASP A 264 3.05 -2.59 -30.20
C ASP A 264 4.25 -1.98 -30.94
N GLY A 265 5.36 -2.71 -30.95
CA GLY A 265 6.64 -2.26 -31.51
C GLY A 265 7.55 -1.48 -30.54
N GLU A 266 7.05 -1.06 -29.38
CA GLU A 266 7.87 -0.54 -28.28
C GLU A 266 8.29 -1.69 -27.35
N LEU A 267 9.31 -2.47 -27.72
CA LEU A 267 9.69 -3.69 -26.98
C LEU A 267 10.51 -3.43 -25.71
N LYS A 268 11.30 -2.35 -25.69
CA LYS A 268 12.11 -1.96 -24.55
C LYS A 268 11.97 -0.48 -24.27
N ILE A 269 11.73 -0.13 -23.02
CA ILE A 269 11.52 1.25 -22.59
C ILE A 269 12.65 1.71 -21.68
N GLY A 270 13.34 2.77 -22.09
CA GLY A 270 14.31 3.52 -21.31
C GLY A 270 13.61 4.56 -20.42
N SER A 271 14.27 4.94 -19.32
CA SER A 271 13.84 6.09 -18.53
C SER A 271 15.02 6.89 -17.97
N GLN A 272 14.85 8.22 -17.90
CA GLN A 272 15.78 9.14 -17.27
C GLN A 272 15.08 10.14 -16.37
N ILE A 273 15.72 10.45 -15.25
CA ILE A 273 15.38 11.54 -14.35
C ILE A 273 16.38 12.67 -14.62
N GLN A 274 15.86 13.81 -15.05
CA GLN A 274 16.65 14.92 -15.55
C GLN A 274 16.33 16.20 -14.80
N TYR A 275 17.35 17.03 -14.64
CA TYR A 275 17.17 18.46 -14.40
C TYR A 275 16.71 19.12 -15.72
N SER A 276 15.87 20.13 -15.63
CA SER A 276 15.55 21.04 -16.72
C SER A 276 15.45 22.47 -16.17
N PRO A 277 15.89 23.50 -16.92
CA PRO A 277 15.64 24.88 -16.53
C PRO A 277 14.13 25.16 -16.48
N LYS A 278 13.74 26.23 -15.78
CA LYS A 278 12.34 26.70 -15.75
C LYS A 278 11.76 26.83 -17.15
N GLN A 279 10.44 26.74 -17.26
CA GLN A 279 9.77 26.85 -18.56
C GLN A 279 10.13 28.17 -19.24
N SER A 280 10.50 28.09 -20.53
CA SER A 280 10.96 29.23 -21.33
C SER A 280 12.18 29.97 -20.76
N GLY A 281 12.92 29.33 -19.86
CA GLY A 281 14.16 29.82 -19.29
C GLY A 281 15.38 29.05 -19.79
N ALA A 282 16.54 29.44 -19.27
CA ALA A 282 17.81 28.78 -19.48
C ALA A 282 18.44 28.44 -18.13
N THR A 283 19.38 27.50 -18.14
CA THR A 283 20.17 27.11 -16.97
C THR A 283 20.99 28.30 -16.52
N VAL A 284 21.01 28.54 -15.21
CA VAL A 284 21.84 29.59 -14.59
C VAL A 284 22.87 28.97 -13.66
N SER A 285 23.92 29.74 -13.34
CA SER A 285 24.96 29.28 -12.42
C SER A 285 24.36 28.95 -11.06
N GLY A 286 24.74 27.80 -10.51
CA GLY A 286 24.25 27.32 -9.23
C GLY A 286 22.89 26.63 -9.27
N ASP A 287 22.30 26.38 -10.45
CA ASP A 287 21.10 25.55 -10.54
C ASP A 287 21.35 24.12 -10.04
N TYR A 288 20.47 23.64 -9.16
CA TYR A 288 20.58 22.31 -8.58
C TYR A 288 19.25 21.68 -8.18
N ILE A 289 19.30 20.35 -8.04
CA ILE A 289 18.26 19.52 -7.43
C ILE A 289 18.92 18.50 -6.50
N TYR A 290 18.46 18.40 -5.26
CA TYR A 290 18.74 17.20 -4.45
C TYR A 290 17.85 16.07 -4.94
N LEU A 291 18.42 14.91 -5.21
CA LEU A 291 17.72 13.73 -5.70
C LEU A 291 18.01 12.54 -4.78
N ALA A 292 16.97 11.77 -4.47
CA ALA A 292 17.02 10.56 -3.67
C ALA A 292 16.10 9.48 -4.27
N THR A 293 16.40 8.22 -3.93
CA THR A 293 15.63 7.03 -4.30
C THR A 293 15.20 6.93 -5.78
N PRO A 294 16.08 7.16 -6.77
CA PRO A 294 15.69 6.94 -8.15
C PRO A 294 15.40 5.45 -8.37
N GLN A 295 14.24 5.15 -8.94
CA GLN A 295 13.77 3.80 -9.18
C GLN A 295 13.04 3.71 -10.51
N VAL A 296 13.30 2.65 -11.27
CA VAL A 296 12.60 2.34 -12.52
C VAL A 296 12.11 0.90 -12.45
N GLU A 297 10.83 0.66 -12.66
CA GLU A 297 10.17 -0.63 -12.46
C GLU A 297 9.32 -1.02 -13.67
N ASP A 298 9.26 -2.32 -13.95
CA ASP A 298 8.26 -2.92 -14.83
C ASP A 298 6.93 -3.08 -14.06
N GLY A 299 5.99 -2.17 -14.30
CA GLY A 299 4.74 -2.07 -13.56
C GLY A 299 3.98 -0.77 -13.79
N PRO A 300 2.64 -0.77 -13.61
CA PRO A 300 1.81 0.42 -13.78
C PRO A 300 1.74 1.31 -12.53
N CYS A 301 2.44 0.95 -11.45
CA CYS A 301 2.50 1.72 -10.22
C CYS A 301 3.85 1.56 -9.54
N VAL A 302 4.17 2.50 -8.65
CA VAL A 302 5.34 2.43 -7.78
C VAL A 302 5.20 1.33 -6.74
N SER A 303 6.34 0.83 -6.28
CA SER A 303 6.43 0.04 -5.05
C SER A 303 7.44 0.64 -4.08
N SER A 304 7.56 0.06 -2.89
CA SER A 304 8.62 0.41 -1.93
C SER A 304 9.99 0.39 -2.60
N PHE A 305 10.90 1.23 -2.11
CA PHE A 305 12.22 1.38 -2.70
C PHE A 305 13.01 0.06 -2.66
N ILE A 306 13.61 -0.31 -3.78
CA ILE A 306 14.42 -1.52 -3.92
C ILE A 306 15.85 -1.07 -4.12
N ILE A 307 16.68 -1.34 -3.12
CA ILE A 307 18.11 -1.03 -3.16
C ILE A 307 18.78 -1.95 -4.18
N SER A 308 19.45 -1.35 -5.16
CA SER A 308 20.25 -2.05 -6.17
C SER A 308 21.74 -1.74 -6.07
N GLY A 309 22.56 -2.69 -6.50
CA GLY A 309 24.01 -2.50 -6.67
C GLY A 309 24.38 -2.29 -8.14
N ALA A 310 25.51 -2.87 -8.57
CA ALA A 310 25.97 -2.81 -9.96
C ALA A 310 25.06 -3.55 -10.96
N THR A 311 24.06 -4.30 -10.48
CA THR A 311 23.04 -4.98 -11.28
C THR A 311 21.65 -4.66 -10.74
N ALA A 312 20.64 -4.78 -11.61
CA ALA A 312 19.24 -4.64 -11.22
C ALA A 312 18.91 -5.60 -10.08
N ALA A 313 18.07 -5.16 -9.15
CA ALA A 313 17.69 -5.92 -7.96
C ALA A 313 16.19 -6.19 -7.95
N THR A 314 15.81 -7.41 -7.56
CA THR A 314 14.43 -7.85 -7.50
C THR A 314 13.99 -8.08 -6.05
N ARG A 315 12.94 -7.37 -5.63
CA ARG A 315 12.22 -7.68 -4.39
C ARG A 315 11.23 -8.80 -4.67
N ALA A 316 11.24 -9.85 -3.87
CA ALA A 316 10.28 -10.95 -3.95
C ALA A 316 8.89 -10.56 -3.45
N SER A 317 7.87 -11.31 -3.87
CA SER A 317 6.49 -11.18 -3.37
C SER A 317 6.36 -11.44 -1.87
N ASP A 318 5.53 -10.63 -1.20
CA ASP A 318 5.06 -10.91 0.15
C ASP A 318 3.92 -11.93 0.14
N ILE A 319 4.08 -13.04 0.86
CA ILE A 319 3.09 -14.12 0.94
C ILE A 319 2.58 -14.26 2.37
N VAL A 320 1.31 -13.91 2.58
CA VAL A 320 0.64 -13.95 3.88
C VAL A 320 -0.43 -15.04 3.85
N THR A 321 -0.35 -16.02 4.76
CA THR A 321 -1.31 -17.13 4.78
C THR A 321 -1.79 -17.50 6.18
N VAL A 322 -3.05 -17.92 6.25
CA VAL A 322 -3.71 -18.47 7.44
C VAL A 322 -4.46 -19.74 7.03
N PRO A 323 -4.42 -20.85 7.80
CA PRO A 323 -5.17 -22.05 7.43
C PRO A 323 -6.68 -21.80 7.43
N ILE A 324 -7.44 -22.47 6.55
CA ILE A 324 -8.91 -22.45 6.64
C ILE A 324 -9.41 -23.29 7.81
N LYS A 325 -8.71 -24.40 8.11
CA LYS A 325 -9.00 -25.25 9.27
C LYS A 325 -9.13 -24.40 10.54
N ASN A 326 -10.26 -24.55 11.23
CA ASN A 326 -10.62 -23.83 12.46
C ASN A 326 -10.85 -22.31 12.31
N ASN A 327 -10.90 -21.77 11.09
CA ASN A 327 -11.14 -20.35 10.85
C ASN A 327 -12.38 -20.06 9.98
N LEU A 328 -12.71 -20.94 9.03
CA LEU A 328 -13.89 -20.80 8.18
C LEU A 328 -14.32 -22.18 7.65
N TYR A 329 -15.62 -22.43 7.53
CA TYR A 329 -16.13 -23.68 6.95
C TYR A 329 -17.29 -23.45 5.99
N ASN A 330 -18.44 -22.97 6.49
CA ASN A 330 -19.67 -22.86 5.71
C ASN A 330 -20.39 -21.53 5.97
N LEU A 331 -21.45 -21.28 5.22
CA LEU A 331 -22.35 -20.13 5.40
C LEU A 331 -23.11 -20.21 6.73
N PRO A 332 -23.51 -19.06 7.30
CA PRO A 332 -23.23 -17.67 6.86
C PRO A 332 -21.90 -17.13 7.38
N PHE A 333 -21.36 -16.10 6.71
CA PHE A 333 -20.21 -15.36 7.22
C PHE A 333 -20.12 -13.92 6.70
N THR A 334 -19.35 -13.10 7.39
CA THR A 334 -18.96 -11.75 6.96
C THR A 334 -17.45 -11.59 7.10
N VAL A 335 -16.82 -10.90 6.15
CA VAL A 335 -15.40 -10.52 6.19
C VAL A 335 -15.31 -9.01 6.05
N LEU A 336 -14.55 -8.35 6.91
CA LEU A 336 -14.19 -6.93 6.79
C LEU A 336 -12.70 -6.75 7.02
N CYS A 337 -12.08 -5.80 6.33
CA CYS A 337 -10.70 -5.37 6.55
C CYS A 337 -10.53 -3.92 6.12
N GLU A 338 -9.57 -3.23 6.73
CA GLU A 338 -9.12 -1.92 6.29
C GLU A 338 -8.04 -2.11 5.23
N VAL A 339 -8.14 -1.37 4.13
CA VAL A 339 -7.24 -1.46 2.99
C VAL A 339 -6.80 -0.08 2.58
N HIS A 340 -5.50 0.07 2.33
CA HIS A 340 -4.92 1.25 1.73
C HIS A 340 -4.20 0.87 0.44
N LYS A 341 -4.55 1.48 -0.70
CA LYS A 341 -3.85 1.28 -1.97
C LYS A 341 -2.87 2.43 -2.24
N ASN A 342 -1.65 2.09 -2.63
CA ASN A 342 -0.58 3.04 -2.95
C ASN A 342 -0.58 3.41 -4.46
N TRP A 343 -1.71 3.23 -5.14
CA TRP A 343 -1.79 3.31 -6.59
C TRP A 343 -3.18 3.76 -7.04
N TYR A 344 -3.20 4.39 -8.22
CA TYR A 344 -4.42 4.87 -8.88
C TYR A 344 -4.68 4.14 -10.19
N LYS A 345 -3.70 3.36 -10.66
CA LYS A 345 -3.83 2.40 -11.75
C LYS A 345 -3.61 1.02 -11.18
N THR A 346 -4.50 0.08 -11.51
CA THR A 346 -4.43 -1.27 -10.95
C THR A 346 -3.08 -1.94 -11.25
N PRO A 347 -2.36 -2.46 -10.24
CA PRO A 347 -1.00 -3.01 -10.39
C PRO A 347 -0.92 -4.26 -11.27
N ASN A 348 -2.04 -4.92 -11.47
CA ASN A 348 -2.22 -6.14 -12.25
C ASN A 348 -3.72 -6.34 -12.52
N ALA A 349 -4.08 -7.45 -13.17
CA ALA A 349 -5.44 -7.70 -13.64
C ALA A 349 -6.52 -7.76 -12.55
N ALA A 350 -6.19 -8.18 -11.32
CA ALA A 350 -7.17 -8.30 -10.23
C ALA A 350 -6.49 -8.38 -8.86
N PRO A 351 -5.98 -7.26 -8.30
CA PRO A 351 -5.26 -7.25 -7.04
C PRO A 351 -6.11 -7.85 -5.91
N ARG A 352 -5.60 -8.87 -5.22
CA ARG A 352 -6.30 -9.53 -4.11
C ARG A 352 -6.00 -8.80 -2.82
N VAL A 353 -7.04 -8.54 -2.04
CA VAL A 353 -6.92 -8.16 -0.63
C VAL A 353 -7.00 -9.43 0.21
N PHE A 354 -7.95 -10.30 -0.12
CA PHE A 354 -8.17 -11.58 0.52
C PHE A 354 -8.65 -12.57 -0.54
N ASP A 355 -8.05 -13.76 -0.59
CA ASP A 355 -8.60 -14.86 -1.35
C ASP A 355 -8.29 -16.23 -0.75
N THR A 356 -8.92 -17.28 -1.25
CA THR A 356 -8.63 -18.65 -0.83
C THR A 356 -7.74 -19.39 -1.84
N GLY A 357 -6.92 -20.31 -1.36
CA GLY A 357 -6.09 -21.20 -2.18
C GLY A 357 -6.20 -22.66 -1.72
N GLY A 358 -5.89 -23.62 -2.60
CA GLY A 358 -5.95 -25.05 -2.27
C GLY A 358 -7.35 -25.57 -1.91
N HIS A 359 -8.40 -24.87 -2.32
CA HIS A 359 -9.79 -25.26 -2.09
C HIS A 359 -10.32 -26.18 -3.19
N GLN A 360 -11.45 -26.85 -2.94
CA GLN A 360 -12.12 -27.64 -3.94
C GLN A 360 -12.70 -26.78 -5.08
N THR A 361 -13.01 -27.39 -6.22
CA THR A 361 -13.58 -26.71 -7.40
C THR A 361 -14.85 -25.94 -7.01
N GLY A 362 -14.94 -24.68 -7.45
CA GLY A 362 -16.09 -23.80 -7.18
C GLY A 362 -16.10 -23.12 -5.81
N ALA A 363 -15.16 -23.45 -4.91
CA ALA A 363 -15.15 -22.93 -3.53
C ALA A 363 -14.25 -21.70 -3.31
N ALA A 364 -13.86 -21.00 -4.38
CA ALA A 364 -13.07 -19.77 -4.28
C ALA A 364 -13.86 -18.67 -3.56
N ILE A 365 -13.18 -17.96 -2.67
CA ILE A 365 -13.67 -16.72 -2.07
C ILE A 365 -12.66 -15.63 -2.42
N ILE A 366 -13.13 -14.51 -2.94
CA ILE A 366 -12.30 -13.45 -3.49
C ILE A 366 -12.81 -12.10 -3.01
N LEU A 367 -11.92 -11.32 -2.41
CA LEU A 367 -12.07 -9.90 -2.14
C LEU A 367 -10.87 -9.16 -2.75
N GLY A 368 -11.12 -8.13 -3.54
CA GLY A 368 -10.02 -7.41 -4.18
C GLY A 368 -10.48 -6.18 -4.93
N PHE A 369 -9.61 -5.74 -5.84
CA PHE A 369 -9.86 -4.58 -6.69
C PHE A 369 -10.10 -5.02 -8.14
N GLY A 370 -11.12 -4.43 -8.74
CA GLY A 370 -11.40 -4.55 -10.17
C GLY A 370 -10.90 -3.33 -10.92
N ARG A 371 -10.89 -3.45 -12.25
CA ARG A 371 -10.56 -2.36 -13.17
C ARG A 371 -11.61 -2.24 -14.27
N SER A 372 -11.88 -1.03 -14.71
CA SER A 372 -12.64 -0.72 -15.92
C SER A 372 -12.04 0.50 -16.61
N THR A 373 -12.58 0.89 -17.76
CA THR A 373 -12.20 2.12 -18.45
C THR A 373 -12.60 3.38 -17.69
N ASP A 374 -13.69 3.30 -16.92
CA ASP A 374 -14.36 4.45 -16.33
C ASP A 374 -14.06 4.58 -14.83
N TYR A 375 -13.76 3.45 -14.17
CA TYR A 375 -13.50 3.32 -12.74
C TYR A 375 -12.42 2.25 -12.52
N ASP A 376 -11.17 2.67 -12.28
CA ASP A 376 -10.06 1.77 -11.97
C ASP A 376 -9.85 1.64 -10.46
N GLY A 377 -9.61 0.42 -9.99
CA GLY A 377 -9.37 0.14 -8.58
C GLY A 377 -10.61 0.19 -7.67
N PHE A 378 -11.78 -0.24 -8.16
CA PHE A 378 -12.99 -0.37 -7.33
C PHE A 378 -12.98 -1.66 -6.49
N PRO A 379 -13.53 -1.62 -5.25
CA PRO A 379 -13.77 -2.81 -4.45
C PRO A 379 -14.73 -3.79 -5.09
N TYR A 380 -14.39 -5.07 -4.98
CA TYR A 380 -15.30 -6.14 -5.38
C TYR A 380 -15.09 -7.42 -4.59
N CYS A 381 -16.13 -8.25 -4.56
CA CYS A 381 -16.06 -9.64 -4.15
C CYS A 381 -16.56 -10.59 -5.25
N ASP A 382 -16.03 -11.81 -5.27
CA ASP A 382 -16.55 -12.94 -6.04
C ASP A 382 -16.52 -14.18 -5.16
N ILE A 383 -17.66 -14.87 -5.08
CA ILE A 383 -17.81 -16.12 -4.36
C ILE A 383 -18.79 -17.00 -5.12
N GLY A 384 -18.37 -18.19 -5.55
CA GLY A 384 -19.22 -19.13 -6.30
C GLY A 384 -19.91 -18.52 -7.53
N GLY A 385 -19.24 -17.61 -8.24
CA GLY A 385 -19.74 -16.91 -9.43
C GLY A 385 -20.54 -15.63 -9.14
N ALA A 386 -20.87 -15.38 -7.87
CA ALA A 386 -21.59 -14.20 -7.43
C ALA A 386 -20.67 -12.99 -7.29
N ASN A 387 -20.49 -12.28 -8.40
CA ASN A 387 -19.67 -11.07 -8.48
C ASN A 387 -20.45 -9.83 -8.03
N ARG A 388 -19.91 -9.05 -7.08
CA ARG A 388 -20.48 -7.79 -6.59
C ARG A 388 -19.41 -6.73 -6.39
N ARG A 389 -19.77 -5.45 -6.55
CA ARG A 389 -18.83 -4.32 -6.67
C ARG A 389 -19.38 -3.09 -5.95
N VAL A 390 -18.48 -2.21 -5.54
CA VAL A 390 -18.77 -0.85 -5.07
C VAL A 390 -17.94 0.12 -5.94
N ASN A 391 -18.48 0.51 -7.09
CA ASN A 391 -17.73 1.28 -8.09
C ASN A 391 -17.43 2.71 -7.61
N GLU A 392 -18.29 3.25 -6.75
CA GLU A 392 -18.24 4.59 -6.19
C GLU A 392 -16.95 4.84 -5.40
N ASN A 393 -16.35 3.79 -4.85
CA ASN A 393 -15.13 3.86 -4.05
C ASN A 393 -13.85 3.64 -4.87
N ALA A 394 -13.93 3.62 -6.21
CA ALA A 394 -12.76 3.44 -7.08
C ALA A 394 -11.69 4.51 -6.87
N SER A 395 -12.05 5.74 -6.52
CA SER A 395 -11.08 6.84 -6.33
C SER A 395 -10.45 6.90 -4.94
N LEU A 396 -10.99 6.17 -3.96
CA LEU A 396 -10.53 6.22 -2.57
C LEU A 396 -9.19 5.50 -2.41
N GLU A 397 -8.21 6.07 -1.71
CA GLU A 397 -6.98 5.34 -1.37
C GLU A 397 -7.17 4.44 -0.14
N LYS A 398 -7.91 4.93 0.87
CA LYS A 398 -8.20 4.24 2.13
C LYS A 398 -9.66 3.90 2.23
N MET A 399 -9.95 2.67 2.64
CA MET A 399 -11.32 2.19 2.77
C MET A 399 -11.40 0.94 3.63
N VAL A 400 -12.55 0.74 4.26
CA VAL A 400 -12.98 -0.59 4.71
C VAL A 400 -13.47 -1.34 3.47
N MET A 401 -13.09 -2.59 3.32
CA MET A 401 -13.57 -3.51 2.28
C MET A 401 -14.06 -4.80 2.91
N GLY A 402 -15.07 -5.40 2.30
CA GLY A 402 -15.55 -6.68 2.75
C GLY A 402 -16.64 -7.30 1.90
N MET A 403 -17.18 -8.40 2.42
CA MET A 403 -18.32 -9.08 1.86
C MET A 403 -19.16 -9.69 2.98
N ARG A 404 -20.46 -9.84 2.71
CA ARG A 404 -21.37 -10.58 3.58
C ARG A 404 -22.06 -11.66 2.76
N VAL A 405 -22.11 -12.86 3.32
CA VAL A 405 -22.83 -13.99 2.73
C VAL A 405 -23.81 -14.56 3.74
N LYS A 406 -25.10 -14.53 3.39
CA LYS A 406 -26.21 -14.98 4.24
C LYS A 406 -26.46 -16.48 4.10
N SER A 407 -27.23 -17.04 5.03
CA SER A 407 -27.58 -18.46 5.08
C SER A 407 -28.28 -18.95 3.80
N GLU A 408 -29.10 -18.10 3.21
CA GLU A 408 -29.82 -18.34 1.97
C GLU A 408 -28.97 -18.04 0.72
N GLN A 409 -27.65 -17.92 0.86
CA GLN A 409 -26.66 -17.71 -0.22
C GLN A 409 -26.72 -16.32 -0.89
N SER A 410 -27.44 -15.35 -0.32
CA SER A 410 -27.36 -13.97 -0.79
C SER A 410 -26.01 -13.35 -0.37
N THR A 411 -25.28 -12.75 -1.31
CA THR A 411 -24.00 -12.07 -1.08
C THR A 411 -23.99 -10.65 -1.60
N CYS A 412 -23.26 -9.77 -0.90
CA CYS A 412 -22.96 -8.40 -1.32
C CYS A 412 -21.48 -8.06 -1.07
N SER A 413 -20.98 -7.08 -1.83
CA SER A 413 -19.72 -6.39 -1.54
C SER A 413 -20.00 -5.19 -0.66
N VAL A 414 -19.09 -4.90 0.26
CA VAL A 414 -19.17 -3.76 1.17
C VAL A 414 -17.91 -2.92 1.06
N SER A 415 -18.05 -1.59 1.02
CA SER A 415 -16.92 -0.68 1.24
C SER A 415 -17.35 0.68 1.79
N ASN A 416 -16.69 1.15 2.85
CA ASN A 416 -17.02 2.41 3.56
C ASN A 416 -18.54 2.64 3.74
N GLY A 417 -19.23 1.64 4.29
CA GLY A 417 -20.68 1.65 4.50
C GLY A 417 -21.55 1.54 3.25
N HIS A 418 -20.99 1.62 2.03
CA HIS A 418 -21.72 1.29 0.81
C HIS A 418 -21.87 -0.23 0.67
N ILE A 419 -23.10 -0.68 0.52
CA ILE A 419 -23.45 -2.09 0.34
C ILE A 419 -23.99 -2.25 -1.09
N SER A 420 -23.36 -3.11 -1.88
CA SER A 420 -23.85 -3.41 -3.23
C SER A 420 -25.23 -4.09 -3.17
N SER A 421 -25.92 -4.16 -4.31
CA SER A 421 -27.05 -5.10 -4.46
C SER A 421 -26.64 -6.52 -4.07
N GLU A 422 -27.61 -7.35 -3.66
CA GLU A 422 -27.37 -8.75 -3.32
C GLU A 422 -27.58 -9.68 -4.52
N THR A 423 -26.89 -10.82 -4.53
CA THR A 423 -27.12 -11.90 -5.50
C THR A 423 -26.84 -13.26 -4.91
N LYS A 424 -27.36 -14.32 -5.54
CA LYS A 424 -27.17 -15.69 -5.06
C LYS A 424 -25.81 -16.24 -5.48
N THR A 425 -25.05 -16.74 -4.52
CA THR A 425 -23.88 -17.57 -4.76
C THR A 425 -24.25 -19.04 -4.84
N THR A 426 -23.46 -19.82 -5.56
CA THR A 426 -23.51 -21.30 -5.51
C THR A 426 -22.60 -21.89 -4.43
N TRP A 427 -21.83 -21.04 -3.74
CA TRP A 427 -20.88 -21.45 -2.71
C TRP A 427 -21.61 -21.94 -1.47
N SER A 428 -21.12 -23.01 -0.86
CA SER A 428 -21.73 -23.65 0.32
C SER A 428 -20.75 -23.87 1.47
N CYS A 429 -19.58 -24.44 1.17
CA CYS A 429 -18.51 -24.66 2.14
C CYS A 429 -17.12 -24.68 1.49
N ILE A 430 -16.09 -24.73 2.32
CA ILE A 430 -14.68 -24.87 1.93
C ILE A 430 -14.00 -25.98 2.73
N GLN A 431 -13.17 -26.78 2.05
CA GLN A 431 -12.42 -27.88 2.68
C GLN A 431 -11.35 -27.36 3.64
N ASN A 432 -11.07 -28.14 4.69
CA ASN A 432 -10.14 -27.74 5.74
C ASN A 432 -8.66 -27.62 5.30
N THR A 433 -8.28 -28.22 4.17
CA THR A 433 -6.92 -28.15 3.60
C THR A 433 -6.65 -26.84 2.87
N ALA A 434 -7.69 -26.04 2.62
CA ALA A 434 -7.54 -24.74 1.99
C ALA A 434 -6.81 -23.74 2.89
N ILE A 435 -6.35 -22.66 2.27
CA ILE A 435 -5.68 -21.55 2.95
C ILE A 435 -6.37 -20.23 2.60
N ILE A 436 -6.41 -19.34 3.58
CA ILE A 436 -6.64 -17.92 3.38
C ILE A 436 -5.30 -17.31 2.96
N ARG A 437 -5.32 -16.51 1.90
CA ARG A 437 -4.20 -15.67 1.47
C ARG A 437 -4.61 -14.22 1.60
N ILE A 438 -3.70 -13.39 2.10
CA ILE A 438 -3.92 -11.96 2.26
C ILE A 438 -2.96 -11.24 1.34
N GLY A 439 -3.49 -10.38 0.47
CA GLY A 439 -2.72 -9.50 -0.39
C GLY A 439 -2.00 -10.14 -1.58
N GLY A 440 -2.07 -11.46 -1.84
CA GLY A 440 -1.37 -12.06 -2.99
C GLY A 440 -1.50 -13.58 -3.14
N GLN A 441 -1.35 -14.08 -4.38
CA GLN A 441 -1.63 -15.50 -4.68
C GLN A 441 -0.41 -16.43 -4.68
N THR A 442 0.71 -16.01 -5.29
CA THR A 442 1.90 -16.84 -5.52
C THR A 442 3.18 -16.02 -5.49
N THR A 443 4.32 -16.69 -5.32
CA THR A 443 5.65 -16.05 -5.31
C THR A 443 6.02 -15.33 -6.61
N ALA A 444 5.29 -15.59 -7.71
CA ALA A 444 5.47 -14.94 -9.01
C ALA A 444 4.78 -13.56 -9.12
N GLY A 445 4.29 -12.98 -8.03
CA GLY A 445 3.62 -11.66 -8.05
C GLY A 445 2.20 -11.66 -8.62
N LEU A 446 1.62 -12.84 -8.90
CA LEU A 446 0.29 -12.92 -9.48
C LEU A 446 -0.75 -12.31 -8.53
N ARG A 447 -1.53 -11.37 -9.07
CA ARG A 447 -2.66 -10.72 -8.41
C ARG A 447 -2.33 -10.12 -7.03
N HIS A 448 -1.09 -9.70 -6.81
CA HIS A 448 -0.72 -9.08 -5.55
C HIS A 448 -1.37 -7.70 -5.38
N LEU A 449 -1.73 -7.39 -4.15
CA LEU A 449 -1.88 -6.03 -3.68
C LEU A 449 -0.54 -5.29 -3.81
N PHE A 450 -0.64 -3.98 -3.91
CA PHE A 450 0.47 -3.06 -3.71
C PHE A 450 -0.05 -1.99 -2.74
N GLY A 451 0.12 -2.22 -1.45
CA GLY A 451 -0.58 -1.44 -0.43
C GLY A 451 -0.63 -2.15 0.90
N HIS A 452 -1.60 -1.78 1.74
CA HIS A 452 -1.67 -2.23 3.12
C HIS A 452 -2.98 -2.93 3.42
N VAL A 453 -2.92 -3.93 4.29
CA VAL A 453 -4.08 -4.53 4.93
C VAL A 453 -3.96 -4.35 6.44
N ARG A 454 -5.06 -3.97 7.06
CA ARG A 454 -5.19 -3.77 8.50
C ARG A 454 -6.53 -4.31 8.99
N ASN A 455 -6.59 -4.69 10.26
CA ASN A 455 -7.84 -5.01 10.97
C ASN A 455 -8.72 -6.05 10.24
N PHE A 456 -8.09 -7.15 9.79
CA PHE A 456 -8.76 -8.23 9.07
C PHE A 456 -9.63 -9.05 10.03
N ARG A 457 -10.92 -9.18 9.72
CA ARG A 457 -11.94 -9.75 10.61
C ARG A 457 -12.88 -10.67 9.85
N ILE A 458 -13.19 -11.82 10.46
CA ILE A 458 -14.21 -12.76 9.98
C ILE A 458 -15.21 -13.02 11.12
N TRP A 459 -16.49 -13.03 10.77
CA TRP A 459 -17.57 -13.49 11.63
C TRP A 459 -18.27 -14.69 10.98
N HIS A 460 -18.58 -15.74 11.74
CA HIS A 460 -19.38 -16.90 11.33
C HIS A 460 -20.89 -16.59 11.41
N LYS A 461 -21.25 -15.37 11.04
CA LYS A 461 -22.63 -14.87 10.94
C LYS A 461 -22.70 -13.79 9.87
N ALA A 462 -23.89 -13.60 9.31
CA ALA A 462 -24.15 -12.44 8.46
C ALA A 462 -24.42 -11.21 9.33
N LEU A 463 -23.52 -10.23 9.29
CA LEU A 463 -23.70 -8.96 9.99
C LEU A 463 -24.86 -8.14 9.39
N THR A 464 -25.52 -7.32 10.19
CA THR A 464 -26.58 -6.41 9.71
C THR A 464 -26.02 -5.29 8.83
N ASP A 465 -26.88 -4.57 8.09
CA ASP A 465 -26.45 -3.42 7.28
C ASP A 465 -25.75 -2.36 8.14
N ALA A 466 -26.26 -2.11 9.34
CA ALA A 466 -25.63 -1.19 10.30
C ALA A 466 -24.23 -1.66 10.74
N GLN A 467 -24.05 -2.96 10.98
CA GLN A 467 -22.78 -3.53 11.42
C GLN A 467 -21.72 -3.59 10.32
N VAL A 468 -22.12 -3.71 9.05
CA VAL A 468 -21.20 -3.59 7.90
C VAL A 468 -21.02 -2.13 7.45
N GLY A 469 -21.71 -1.19 8.11
CA GLY A 469 -21.68 0.26 7.85
C GLY A 469 -20.36 0.97 8.19
N GLU A 470 -19.30 0.23 8.54
CA GLU A 470 -18.01 0.78 8.94
C GLU A 470 -17.35 1.56 7.79
N SER A 471 -16.74 2.70 8.12
CA SER A 471 -16.02 3.59 7.20
C SER A 471 -14.81 4.23 7.90
N ILE A 472 -13.84 4.67 7.10
CA ILE A 472 -12.62 5.39 7.52
C ILE A 472 -12.72 6.86 7.12
#